data_AF-A0A842NGP9-F1
#
_entry.id   AF-A0A842NGP9-F1
#
_cell.length_a   1.000
_cell.length_b   1.000
_cell.length_c   1.000
_cell.angle_alpha   90.00
_cell.angle_beta   90.00
_cell.angle_gamma   90.00
#
_symmetry.space_group_name_H-M   'P 1'
#
loop_
_entity.id
_entity.type
_entity.pdbx_description
1 polymer ?
#
loop_
_entity_poly.entity_id
_entity_poly.type
_entity_poly.pdbx_seq_one_letter_code
_entity_poly.pdbx_strand_id
1 'polypeptide(L)'
;ADILPIVSLYKTQVREMAKNLGINENIISKKSSPHLWPNHEAEHEIGATYEEIDIILHCILQNKLPIEQVIKESEIDEEKVQKIYQLYKKSAHKRFTADIL
;
A
#
# COMPACT_ATOMS: atom_id res chain seq x y z
N ALA A 1 -0.58 -15.07 13.26
CA ALA A 1 -0.86 -14.03 14.26
C ALA A 1 -2.32 -14.12 14.60
N ASP A 2 -2.69 -13.96 15.87
CA ASP A 2 -4.08 -14.13 16.30
C ASP A 2 -4.91 -12.87 15.99
N ILE A 3 -4.29 -11.69 16.04
CA ILE A 3 -4.93 -10.39 15.77
C ILE A 3 -3.97 -9.49 14.98
N LEU A 4 -4.51 -8.68 14.06
CA LEU A 4 -3.76 -7.71 13.25
C LEU A 4 -4.42 -6.31 13.35
N PRO A 5 -4.10 -5.49 14.38
CA PRO A 5 -4.86 -4.28 14.72
C PRO A 5 -4.80 -3.15 13.69
N ILE A 6 -3.77 -3.14 12.84
CA ILE A 6 -3.55 -2.10 11.82
C ILE A 6 -3.78 -2.62 10.39
N VAL A 7 -4.30 -3.84 10.22
CA VAL A 7 -4.41 -4.48 8.89
C VAL A 7 -5.33 -3.74 7.93
N SER A 8 -6.32 -3.03 8.45
CA SER A 8 -7.26 -2.23 7.67
C SER A 8 -6.76 -0.82 7.36
N LEU A 9 -5.60 -0.42 7.88
CA LEU A 9 -5.04 0.91 7.69
C LEU A 9 -4.06 0.91 6.52
N TYR A 10 -4.19 1.95 5.69
CA TYR A 10 -3.21 2.29 4.68
C TYR A 10 -1.91 2.81 5.31
N LYS A 11 -0.80 2.75 4.59
CA LYS A 11 0.52 3.07 5.15
C LYS A 11 0.61 4.53 5.60
N THR A 12 0.06 5.44 4.82
CA THR A 12 -0.08 6.88 5.14
C THR A 12 -0.90 7.09 6.42
N GLN A 13 -1.98 6.34 6.60
CA GLN A 13 -2.80 6.38 7.83
C GLN A 13 -2.03 5.86 9.05
N VAL A 14 -1.23 4.79 8.88
CA VAL A 14 -0.36 4.29 9.97
C VAL A 14 0.69 5.33 10.36
N ARG A 15 1.29 6.04 9.38
CA ARG A 15 2.23 7.14 9.66
C ARG A 15 1.54 8.28 10.42
N GLU A 16 0.34 8.66 10.02
CA GLU A 16 -0.41 9.72 10.69
C GLU A 16 -0.83 9.33 12.12
N MET A 17 -1.27 8.08 12.30
CA MET A 17 -1.55 7.53 13.62
C MET A 17 -0.29 7.55 14.52
N ALA A 18 0.88 7.21 13.98
CA ALA A 18 2.13 7.24 14.73
C ALA A 18 2.50 8.65 15.21
N LYS A 19 2.25 9.70 14.40
CA LYS A 19 2.43 11.09 14.83
C LYS A 19 1.53 11.42 16.01
N ASN A 20 0.25 11.06 15.93
CA ASN A 20 -0.72 11.31 16.99
C ASN A 20 -0.38 10.57 18.30
N LEU A 21 0.33 9.44 18.21
CA LEU A 21 0.82 8.68 19.36
C LEU A 21 2.17 9.20 19.92
N GLY A 22 2.77 10.23 19.33
CA GLY A 22 4.03 10.80 19.78
C GLY A 22 5.26 9.91 19.48
N ILE A 23 5.19 9.07 18.45
CA ILE A 23 6.35 8.30 18.00
C ILE A 23 7.40 9.25 17.43
N ASN A 24 8.68 8.95 17.65
CA ASN A 24 9.80 9.79 17.20
C ASN A 24 9.79 9.95 15.67
N GLU A 25 9.99 11.19 15.19
CA GLU A 25 10.02 11.52 13.76
C GLU A 25 11.05 10.69 12.98
N ASN A 26 12.18 10.33 13.60
CA ASN A 26 13.20 9.48 12.98
C ASN A 26 12.69 8.06 12.67
N ILE A 27 11.62 7.60 13.33
CA ILE A 27 10.97 6.32 13.05
C ILE A 27 9.89 6.50 11.98
N ILE A 28 9.12 7.59 12.06
CA ILE A 28 8.00 7.88 11.14
C ILE A 28 8.52 8.18 9.71
N SER A 29 9.54 9.03 9.62
CA SER A 29 10.16 9.48 8.37
C SER A 29 11.14 8.46 7.77
N LYS A 30 11.51 7.42 8.53
CA LYS A 30 12.41 6.38 8.02
C LYS A 30 11.79 5.70 6.80
N LYS A 31 12.54 5.65 5.70
CA LYS A 31 12.17 4.89 4.51
C LYS A 31 11.82 3.45 4.89
N SER A 32 10.68 2.99 4.41
CA SER A 32 10.20 1.64 4.74
C SER A 32 11.01 0.60 3.97
N SER A 33 11.43 -0.43 4.69
CA SER A 33 12.31 -1.49 4.18
C SER A 33 11.91 -2.83 4.80
N PRO A 34 11.74 -3.89 4.00
CA PRO A 34 11.58 -5.25 4.50
C PRO A 34 12.88 -5.84 5.09
N HIS A 35 14.03 -5.20 4.85
CA HIS A 35 15.35 -5.62 5.31
C HIS A 35 15.71 -7.09 4.94
N LEU A 36 15.29 -7.56 3.76
CA LEU A 36 15.63 -8.92 3.30
C LEU A 36 17.05 -9.02 2.72
N TRP A 37 17.62 -7.90 2.25
CA TRP A 37 19.00 -7.77 1.79
C TRP A 37 19.51 -6.31 1.98
N PRO A 38 20.82 -6.04 1.86
CA PRO A 38 21.36 -4.69 2.04
C PRO A 38 20.73 -3.66 1.09
N ASN A 39 20.41 -2.47 1.62
CA ASN A 39 19.82 -1.35 0.87
C ASN A 39 18.46 -1.66 0.21
N HIS A 40 17.70 -2.63 0.75
CA HIS A 40 16.37 -2.95 0.27
C HIS A 40 15.37 -1.84 0.64
N GLU A 41 14.84 -1.10 -0.32
CA GLU A 41 13.77 -0.10 -0.09
C GLU A 41 12.45 -0.59 -0.71
N ALA A 42 11.35 -0.54 0.06
CA ALA A 42 10.06 -1.08 -0.37
C ALA A 42 9.46 -0.31 -1.57
N GLU A 43 9.48 1.02 -1.50
CA GLU A 43 8.95 1.87 -2.58
C GLU A 43 9.77 1.74 -3.87
N HIS A 44 11.07 1.48 -3.75
CA HIS A 44 11.93 1.21 -4.91
C HIS A 44 11.62 -0.15 -5.54
N GLU A 45 11.43 -1.21 -4.73
CA GLU A 45 11.01 -2.53 -5.23
C GLU A 45 9.65 -2.45 -5.94
N ILE A 46 8.68 -1.76 -5.32
CA ILE A 46 7.33 -1.62 -5.86
C ILE A 46 7.30 -0.65 -7.04
N GLY A 47 8.20 0.35 -7.08
CA GLY A 47 8.26 1.40 -8.10
C GLY A 47 7.18 2.47 -7.95
N ALA A 48 6.65 2.67 -6.74
CA ALA A 48 5.66 3.68 -6.40
C ALA A 48 5.79 4.07 -4.93
N THR A 49 5.46 5.32 -4.58
CA THR A 49 5.45 5.76 -3.18
C THR A 49 4.21 5.23 -2.46
N TYR A 50 4.24 5.17 -1.13
CA TYR A 50 3.05 4.79 -0.37
C TYR A 50 1.89 5.76 -0.54
N GLU A 51 2.17 7.05 -0.76
CA GLU A 51 1.16 8.05 -1.08
C GLU A 51 0.43 7.68 -2.38
N GLU A 52 1.16 7.32 -3.44
CA GLU A 52 0.57 6.87 -4.71
C GLU A 52 -0.20 5.55 -4.54
N ILE A 53 0.41 4.57 -3.87
CA ILE A 53 -0.18 3.23 -3.68
C ILE A 53 -1.49 3.32 -2.89
N ASP A 54 -1.50 4.06 -1.79
CA ASP A 54 -2.67 4.20 -0.92
C ASP A 54 -3.80 4.91 -1.67
N ILE A 55 -3.51 5.98 -2.42
CA ILE A 55 -4.51 6.68 -3.25
C ILE A 55 -5.12 5.72 -4.29
N ILE A 56 -4.27 5.01 -5.05
CA ILE A 56 -4.73 4.05 -6.07
C ILE A 56 -5.65 3.00 -5.45
N LEU A 57 -5.20 2.35 -4.37
CA LEU A 57 -5.97 1.29 -3.73
C LEU A 57 -7.25 1.82 -3.08
N HIS A 58 -7.23 3.02 -2.51
CA HIS A 58 -8.42 3.65 -1.93
C HIS A 58 -9.48 3.93 -3.00
N CYS A 59 -9.08 4.53 -4.12
CA CYS A 59 -9.99 4.81 -5.23
C CYS A 59 -10.60 3.54 -5.83
N ILE A 60 -9.79 2.50 -6.06
CA ILE A 60 -10.25 1.25 -6.67
C ILE A 60 -11.14 0.45 -5.70
N LEU A 61 -10.74 0.32 -4.43
CA LEU A 61 -11.37 -0.63 -3.51
C LEU A 61 -12.50 -0.02 -2.69
N GLN A 62 -12.33 1.22 -2.21
CA GLN A 62 -13.31 1.91 -1.37
C GLN A 62 -14.30 2.69 -2.20
N ASN A 63 -13.79 3.53 -3.12
CA ASN A 63 -14.65 4.35 -3.98
C ASN A 63 -15.20 3.56 -5.18
N LYS A 64 -14.67 2.35 -5.44
CA LYS A 64 -15.08 1.46 -6.55
C LYS A 64 -14.98 2.14 -7.92
N LEU A 65 -14.01 3.04 -8.08
CA LEU A 65 -13.80 3.74 -9.33
C LEU A 65 -13.17 2.79 -10.37
N PRO A 66 -13.61 2.85 -11.65
CA PRO A 66 -12.94 2.18 -12.74
C PRO A 66 -11.53 2.77 -12.94
N ILE A 67 -10.60 1.94 -13.44
CA ILE A 67 -9.19 2.29 -13.56
C ILE A 67 -8.97 3.57 -14.38
N GLU A 68 -9.78 3.76 -15.43
CA GLU A 68 -9.73 4.93 -16.30
C GLU A 68 -10.07 6.23 -15.55
N GLN A 69 -11.00 6.16 -14.58
CA GLN A 69 -11.31 7.31 -13.72
C GLN A 69 -10.19 7.56 -12.72
N VAL A 70 -9.60 6.50 -12.16
CA VAL A 70 -8.46 6.65 -11.23
C VAL A 70 -7.30 7.37 -11.89
N ILE A 71 -6.91 6.95 -13.11
CA ILE A 71 -5.83 7.59 -13.88
C ILE A 71 -6.12 9.07 -14.11
N LYS A 72 -7.38 9.41 -14.43
CA LYS A 72 -7.80 10.78 -14.73
C LYS A 72 -7.84 11.66 -13.48
N GLU A 73 -8.30 11.14 -12.35
CA GLU A 73 -8.54 11.93 -11.13
C GLU A 73 -7.33 12.01 -10.22
N SER A 74 -6.45 10.99 -10.20
CA SER A 74 -5.32 10.96 -9.27
C SER A 74 -4.07 11.66 -9.78
N GLU A 75 -4.00 12.01 -11.06
CA GLU A 75 -2.80 12.54 -11.74
C GLU A 75 -1.56 11.62 -11.58
N ILE A 76 -1.79 10.32 -11.32
CA ILE A 76 -0.73 9.32 -11.19
C ILE A 76 -0.53 8.67 -12.57
N ASP A 77 0.73 8.41 -12.90
CA ASP A 77 1.10 7.74 -14.14
C ASP A 77 0.34 6.42 -14.35
N GLU A 78 -0.18 6.23 -15.57
CA GLU A 78 -1.00 5.07 -15.93
C GLU A 78 -0.26 3.75 -15.68
N GLU A 79 1.04 3.70 -15.96
CA GLU A 79 1.85 2.50 -15.74
C GLU A 79 1.85 2.10 -14.26
N LYS A 80 1.96 3.08 -13.35
CA LYS A 80 1.88 2.85 -11.91
C LYS A 80 0.49 2.36 -11.49
N VAL A 81 -0.59 3.00 -11.95
CA VAL A 81 -1.96 2.59 -11.60
C VAL A 81 -2.21 1.14 -12.01
N GLN A 82 -1.86 0.80 -13.26
CA GLN A 82 -1.98 -0.56 -13.79
C GLN A 82 -1.11 -1.54 -12.99
N LYS A 83 0.16 -1.19 -12.72
CA LYS A 83 1.09 -2.03 -11.96
C LYS A 83 0.55 -2.36 -10.56
N ILE A 84 0.09 -1.35 -9.81
CA ILE A 84 -0.45 -1.54 -8.46
C ILE A 84 -1.72 -2.40 -8.50
N TYR A 85 -2.61 -2.16 -9.45
CA TYR A 85 -3.80 -2.99 -9.60
C TYR A 85 -3.46 -4.45 -9.93
N GLN A 86 -2.46 -4.68 -10.80
CA GLN A 86 -1.98 -6.04 -11.10
C GLN A 86 -1.35 -6.71 -9.89
N LEU A 87 -0.56 -6.01 -9.08
CA LEU A 87 0.00 -6.54 -7.83
C LEU A 87 -1.12 -6.93 -6.85
N TYR A 88 -2.14 -6.08 -6.71
CA TYR A 88 -3.32 -6.40 -5.90
C TYR A 88 -4.01 -7.68 -6.38
N LYS A 89 -4.25 -7.83 -7.69
CA LYS A 89 -4.89 -9.03 -8.25
C LYS A 89 -4.05 -10.28 -8.08
N LYS A 90 -2.76 -10.23 -8.44
CA LYS A 90 -1.85 -11.39 -8.38
C LYS A 90 -1.63 -11.90 -6.96
N SER A 91 -1.69 -11.01 -5.97
CA SER A 91 -1.55 -11.34 -4.55
C SER A 91 -2.85 -11.80 -3.87
N ALA A 92 -3.97 -11.95 -4.60
CA ALA A 92 -5.26 -12.33 -4.01
C ALA A 92 -5.22 -13.62 -3.18
N HIS A 93 -4.47 -14.62 -3.66
CA HIS A 93 -4.27 -15.89 -2.96
C HIS A 93 -3.60 -15.74 -1.57
N LYS A 94 -2.96 -14.61 -1.27
CA LYS A 94 -2.35 -14.35 0.05
C LYS A 94 -3.34 -13.79 1.08
N ARG A 95 -4.53 -13.38 0.64
CA ARG A 95 -5.59 -12.79 1.49
C ARG A 95 -6.63 -13.80 1.95
N PHE A 96 -6.64 -14.99 1.35
CA PHE A 96 -7.54 -16.08 1.68
C PHE A 96 -6.70 -17.31 2.01
N THR A 97 -7.16 -18.10 2.98
CA THR A 97 -6.62 -19.44 3.20
C THR A 97 -7.06 -20.37 2.07
N ALA A 98 -6.33 -21.47 1.86
CA ALA A 98 -6.69 -22.44 0.84
C ALA A 98 -8.13 -22.95 1.05
N ASP A 99 -8.88 -23.03 -0.04
CA ASP A 99 -10.19 -23.68 -0.04
C ASP A 99 -9.97 -25.15 0.30
N ILE A 100 -10.68 -25.64 1.31
CA ILE A 100 -10.72 -27.06 1.62
C ILE A 100 -11.87 -27.63 0.79
N LEU A 101 -11.54 -28.43 -0.22
CA LEU A 101 -12.50 -29.22 -1.00
C LEU A 101 -13.18 -30.28 -0.14
#